data_AF-A0A8F6YE55-F1
#
_entry.id   AF-A0A8F6YE55-F1
#
_cell.length_a   1.000
_cell.length_b   1.000
_cell.length_c   1.000
_cell.angle_alpha   90.00
_cell.angle_beta   90.00
_cell.angle_gamma   90.00
#
_symmetry.space_group_name_H-M   'P 1'
#
loop_
_entity.id
_entity.type
_entity.pdbx_description
1 polymer ?
#
loop_
_entity_poly.entity_id
_entity_poly.type
_entity_poly.pdbx_seq_one_letter_code
_entity_poly.pdbx_strand_id
1 'polypeptide(L)'
;MSETVVGTLVVLGTLYLVCGLFLLWAWFSVDYRLARLLRWGAITPALWLTLCFAVMLFLGESCTGNWLYGFIDCPWIDPDTADWLISLGFLNFAFATLYALGLFLVALVSEIILRRRRRR
;
A
#
# COMPACT_ATOMS: atom_id res chain seq x y z
N MET A 1 -22.10 -5.79 9.78
CA MET A 1 -20.70 -5.37 9.60
C MET A 1 -20.60 -3.92 10.05
N SER A 2 -19.72 -3.62 11.00
CA SER A 2 -19.48 -2.24 11.43
C SER A 2 -18.90 -1.42 10.26
N GLU A 3 -19.21 -0.12 10.21
CA GLU A 3 -18.70 0.83 9.20
C GLU A 3 -17.16 0.80 9.08
N THR A 4 -16.50 0.41 10.18
CA THR A 4 -15.05 0.24 10.29
C THR A 4 -14.47 -0.88 9.41
N VAL A 5 -15.21 -1.99 9.25
CA VAL A 5 -14.83 -3.11 8.39
C VAL A 5 -14.92 -2.69 6.93
N VAL A 6 -15.94 -1.92 6.57
CA VAL A 6 -16.14 -1.42 5.20
C VAL A 6 -15.02 -0.44 4.82
N GLY A 7 -14.70 0.54 5.69
CA GLY A 7 -13.61 1.49 5.43
C GLY A 7 -12.25 0.82 5.27
N THR A 8 -11.94 -0.17 6.12
CA THR A 8 -10.68 -0.93 6.06
C THR A 8 -10.58 -1.77 4.77
N LEU A 9 -11.67 -2.44 4.38
CA LEU A 9 -11.73 -3.20 3.13
C LEU A 9 -11.57 -2.30 1.90
N VAL A 10 -12.15 -1.11 1.90
CA VAL A 10 -12.03 -0.16 0.78
C VAL A 10 -10.60 0.36 0.65
N VAL A 11 -9.95 0.76 1.76
CA VAL A 11 -8.56 1.26 1.70
C VAL A 11 -7.57 0.17 1.36
N LEU A 12 -7.64 -1.00 2.01
CA LEU A 12 -6.76 -2.11 1.66
C LEU A 12 -7.03 -2.59 0.23
N GLY A 13 -8.29 -2.72 -0.17
CA GLY A 13 -8.67 -3.13 -1.51
C GLY A 13 -8.13 -2.19 -2.59
N THR A 14 -8.22 -0.87 -2.37
CA THR A 14 -7.66 0.12 -3.31
C THR A 14 -6.13 0.04 -3.38
N LEU A 15 -5.44 -0.14 -2.27
CA LEU A 15 -3.99 -0.31 -2.29
C LEU A 15 -3.54 -1.61 -2.99
N TYR A 16 -4.26 -2.72 -2.78
CA TYR A 16 -4.00 -3.97 -3.51
C TYR A 16 -4.27 -3.82 -5.01
N LEU A 17 -5.33 -3.09 -5.39
CA LEU A 17 -5.59 -2.76 -6.80
C LEU A 17 -4.44 -1.97 -7.42
N VAL A 18 -3.88 -0.98 -6.72
CA VAL A 18 -2.70 -0.22 -7.18
C VAL A 18 -1.50 -1.14 -7.37
N CYS A 19 -1.23 -2.05 -6.43
CA CYS A 19 -0.15 -3.04 -6.57
C CYS A 19 -0.38 -3.96 -7.78
N GLY A 20 -1.62 -4.41 -7.99
CA GLY A 20 -2.01 -5.21 -9.15
C GLY A 20 -1.80 -4.47 -10.48
N LEU A 21 -2.13 -3.18 -10.53
CA LEU A 21 -1.89 -2.33 -11.71
C LEU A 21 -0.40 -2.18 -12.00
N PHE A 22 0.46 -2.02 -11.00
CA PHE A 22 1.91 -1.97 -11.21
C PHE A 22 2.48 -3.30 -11.69
N LEU A 23 1.98 -4.44 -11.20
CA LEU A 23 2.37 -5.76 -11.70
C LEU A 23 1.94 -5.97 -13.15
N LEU A 24 0.71 -5.54 -13.49
CA LEU A 24 0.20 -5.60 -14.85
C LEU A 24 1.01 -4.69 -15.78
N TRP A 25 1.35 -3.48 -15.34
CA TRP A 25 2.24 -2.60 -16.09
C TRP A 25 3.63 -3.22 -16.27
N ALA A 26 4.21 -3.81 -15.22
CA ALA A 26 5.47 -4.51 -15.31
C ALA A 26 5.46 -5.64 -16.36
N TRP A 27 4.31 -6.27 -16.58
CA TRP A 27 4.13 -7.30 -17.60
C TRP A 27 4.18 -6.73 -19.03
N PHE A 28 3.57 -5.57 -19.25
CA PHE A 28 3.53 -4.90 -20.55
C PHE A 28 4.75 -4.01 -20.82
N SER A 29 5.63 -3.85 -19.85
CA SER A 29 6.76 -2.93 -19.98
C SER A 29 7.83 -3.46 -20.90
N VAL A 30 8.38 -2.55 -21.70
CA VAL A 30 9.33 -2.83 -22.78
C VAL A 30 10.76 -3.01 -22.26
N ASP A 31 11.07 -2.43 -21.09
CA ASP A 31 12.38 -2.48 -20.46
C ASP A 31 12.37 -3.41 -19.25
N TYR A 32 13.30 -4.37 -19.23
CA TYR A 32 13.44 -5.33 -18.15
C TYR A 32 13.81 -4.68 -16.80
N ARG A 33 14.58 -3.59 -16.81
CA ARG A 33 14.94 -2.86 -15.58
C ARG A 33 13.72 -2.17 -14.97
N LEU A 34 12.89 -1.56 -15.82
CA LEU A 34 11.65 -0.92 -15.38
C LEU A 34 10.62 -1.95 -14.89
N ALA A 35 10.46 -3.05 -15.63
CA ALA A 35 9.60 -4.17 -15.20
C ALA A 35 10.04 -4.74 -13.85
N ARG A 36 11.35 -4.87 -13.60
CA ARG A 36 11.89 -5.30 -12.31
C ARG A 36 11.55 -4.30 -11.20
N LEU A 37 11.74 -3.00 -11.44
CA LEU A 37 11.47 -1.95 -10.46
C LEU A 37 9.97 -1.90 -10.10
N LEU A 38 9.08 -2.01 -11.10
CA LEU A 38 7.63 -2.08 -10.90
C LEU A 38 7.20 -3.33 -10.12
N ARG A 39 7.82 -4.49 -10.38
CA ARG A 39 7.53 -5.73 -9.62
C ARG A 39 7.93 -5.60 -8.17
N TRP A 40 9.16 -5.19 -7.87
CA TRP A 40 9.60 -5.01 -6.49
C TRP A 40 8.84 -3.89 -5.78
N GLY A 41 8.54 -2.82 -6.50
CA GLY A 41 7.74 -1.70 -6.03
C GLY A 41 6.28 -2.05 -5.75
N ALA A 42 5.75 -3.14 -6.32
CA ALA A 42 4.41 -3.65 -6.04
C ALA A 42 4.39 -4.78 -5.00
N ILE A 43 5.36 -5.70 -5.05
CA ILE A 43 5.43 -6.86 -4.15
C ILE A 43 5.73 -6.41 -2.71
N THR A 44 6.67 -5.49 -2.53
CA THR A 44 7.07 -5.01 -1.19
C THR A 44 5.90 -4.39 -0.42
N PRO A 45 5.16 -3.42 -0.97
CA PRO A 45 3.99 -2.88 -0.28
C PRO A 45 2.85 -3.90 -0.18
N ALA A 46 2.65 -4.79 -1.15
CA ALA A 46 1.62 -5.84 -1.04
C ALA A 46 1.90 -6.79 0.14
N LEU A 47 3.15 -7.23 0.32
CA LEU A 47 3.57 -8.04 1.46
C LEU A 47 3.37 -7.29 2.78
N TRP A 48 3.75 -6.01 2.81
CA TRP A 48 3.56 -5.17 3.99
C TRP A 48 2.08 -5.02 4.35
N LEU A 49 1.21 -4.76 3.37
CA LEU A 49 -0.25 -4.67 3.57
C LEU A 49 -0.85 -6.00 4.03
N THR A 50 -0.32 -7.12 3.53
CA THR A 50 -0.73 -8.46 3.98
C THR A 50 -0.37 -8.65 5.44
N LEU A 51 0.83 -8.24 5.85
CA LEU A 51 1.28 -8.30 7.23
C LEU A 51 0.41 -7.42 8.14
N CYS A 52 0.14 -6.17 7.74
CA CYS A 52 -0.74 -5.27 8.49
C CYS A 52 -2.16 -5.85 8.66
N PHE A 53 -2.72 -6.43 7.60
CA PHE A 53 -4.03 -7.05 7.66
C PHE A 53 -4.04 -8.29 8.56
N ALA A 54 -3.02 -9.14 8.47
CA ALA A 54 -2.88 -10.30 9.35
C ALA A 54 -2.77 -9.87 10.82
N VAL A 55 -1.96 -8.86 11.12
CA VAL A 55 -1.84 -8.30 12.47
C VAL A 55 -3.19 -7.75 12.94
N MET A 56 -3.95 -7.05 12.10
CA MET A 56 -5.29 -6.60 12.46
C MET A 56 -6.28 -7.72 12.72
N LEU A 57 -6.22 -8.82 11.98
CA LEU A 57 -7.08 -9.97 12.25
C LEU A 57 -6.77 -10.56 13.63
N PHE A 58 -5.48 -10.69 13.98
CA PHE A 58 -5.07 -11.13 15.31
C PHE A 58 -5.47 -10.14 16.42
N LEU A 59 -5.33 -8.84 16.17
CA LEU A 59 -5.69 -7.80 17.14
C LEU A 59 -7.21 -7.61 17.28
N GLY A 60 -7.96 -7.77 16.20
CA GLY A 60 -9.41 -7.55 16.16
C GLY A 60 -10.23 -8.52 17.00
N GLU A 61 -9.67 -9.68 17.34
CA GLU A 61 -10.29 -10.57 18.34
C GLU A 61 -10.20 -10.01 19.76
N SER A 62 -9.25 -9.12 20.03
CA SER A 62 -8.92 -8.62 21.36
C SER A 62 -9.08 -7.10 21.53
N CYS A 63 -9.39 -6.38 20.46
CA CYS A 63 -9.41 -4.92 20.41
C CYS A 63 -10.63 -4.41 19.64
N THR A 64 -11.13 -3.24 20.06
CA THR A 64 -12.23 -2.53 19.39
C THR A 64 -11.71 -1.23 18.77
N GLY A 65 -12.48 -0.61 17.86
CA GLY A 65 -12.12 0.69 17.27
C GLY A 65 -11.93 0.68 15.74
N ASN A 66 -11.48 1.82 15.22
CA ASN A 66 -11.16 2.02 13.80
C ASN A 66 -9.76 2.61 13.62
N TRP A 67 -8.80 1.75 13.28
CA TRP A 67 -7.43 2.14 12.96
C TRP A 67 -7.35 3.22 11.86
N LEU A 68 -8.30 3.22 10.93
CA LEU A 68 -8.35 4.13 9.79
C LEU A 68 -8.75 5.56 10.20
N TYR A 69 -9.52 5.70 11.28
CA TYR A 69 -9.84 6.99 11.89
C TYR A 69 -8.94 7.33 13.07
N GLY A 70 -7.89 6.53 13.29
CA GLY A 70 -6.91 6.76 14.34
C GLY A 70 -7.46 6.53 15.74
N PHE A 71 -8.29 5.50 15.92
CA PHE A 71 -8.71 5.06 17.25
C PHE A 71 -8.68 3.54 17.34
N ILE A 72 -7.88 3.00 18.25
CA ILE A 72 -7.85 1.59 18.62
C ILE A 72 -7.95 1.53 20.13
N ASP A 73 -8.91 0.77 20.64
CA ASP A 73 -9.11 0.54 22.06
C ASP A 73 -8.80 -0.94 22.36
N CYS A 74 -7.61 -1.17 22.91
CA CYS A 74 -7.12 -2.48 23.31
C CYS A 74 -6.90 -2.47 24.82
N PRO A 75 -7.58 -3.31 25.61
CA PRO A 75 -7.45 -3.28 27.08
C PRO A 75 -6.07 -3.69 27.60
N TRP A 76 -5.18 -4.17 26.73
CA TRP A 76 -3.84 -4.68 27.04
C TRP A 76 -2.72 -3.88 26.38
N ILE A 77 -3.04 -2.83 25.60
CA ILE A 77 -2.04 -1.90 25.03
C ILE A 77 -2.16 -0.57 25.76
N ASP A 78 -1.02 -0.01 26.13
CA ASP A 78 -0.96 1.33 26.72
C ASP A 78 -1.45 2.39 25.71
N PRO A 79 -2.29 3.36 26.10
CA PRO A 79 -2.86 4.35 25.18
C PRO A 79 -1.80 5.11 24.37
N ASP A 80 -0.67 5.45 24.99
CA ASP A 80 0.42 6.17 24.30
C ASP A 80 1.04 5.30 23.20
N THR A 81 1.08 3.98 23.42
CA THR A 81 1.56 3.03 22.42
C THR A 81 0.56 2.87 21.26
N ALA A 82 -0.74 2.90 21.55
CA ALA A 82 -1.78 2.83 20.53
C ALA A 82 -1.74 4.05 19.60
N ASP A 83 -1.63 5.25 20.15
CA ASP A 83 -1.52 6.51 19.39
C ASP A 83 -0.24 6.56 18.55
N TRP A 84 0.87 6.04 19.07
CA TRP A 84 2.12 5.94 18.33
C TRP A 84 2.00 4.99 17.13
N LEU A 85 1.38 3.82 17.32
CA LEU A 85 1.11 2.84 16.25
C LEU A 85 0.21 3.41 15.15
N ILE A 86 -0.84 4.15 15.54
CA ILE A 86 -1.74 4.84 14.62
C ILE A 86 -0.97 5.88 13.79
N SER A 87 -0.17 6.71 14.45
CA SER A 87 0.63 7.76 13.79
C SER A 87 1.64 7.17 12.81
N LEU A 88 2.28 6.06 13.19
CA LEU A 88 3.19 5.33 12.32
C LEU A 88 2.47 4.76 11.09
N GLY A 89 1.25 4.26 11.28
CA GLY A 89 0.38 3.78 10.21
C GLY A 89 0.06 4.87 9.17
N PHE A 90 -0.34 6.06 9.64
CA PHE A 90 -0.60 7.21 8.76
C PHE A 90 0.64 7.68 8.00
N LEU A 91 1.78 7.83 8.68
CA LEU A 91 3.04 8.23 8.06
C LEU A 91 3.48 7.23 6.99
N ASN A 92 3.35 5.94 7.28
CA ASN A 92 3.71 4.89 6.34
C ASN A 92 2.77 4.86 5.13
N PHE A 93 1.46 5.06 5.33
CA PHE A 93 0.51 5.19 4.23
C PHE A 93 0.82 6.40 3.34
N ALA A 94 1.14 7.56 3.94
CA ALA A 94 1.54 8.75 3.20
C ALA A 94 2.83 8.51 2.40
N PHE A 95 3.84 7.90 3.01
CA PHE A 95 5.09 7.56 2.34
C PHE A 95 4.87 6.56 1.19
N ALA A 96 4.07 5.52 1.40
CA ALA A 96 3.72 4.55 0.37
C ALA A 96 2.99 5.21 -0.82
N THR A 97 2.10 6.16 -0.55
CA THR A 97 1.37 6.91 -1.58
C THR A 97 2.33 7.80 -2.40
N LEU A 98 3.22 8.54 -1.72
CA LEU A 98 4.23 9.36 -2.39
C LEU A 98 5.21 8.50 -3.22
N TYR A 99 5.63 7.35 -2.67
CA TYR A 99 6.48 6.40 -3.37
C TYR A 99 5.80 5.85 -4.63
N ALA A 100 4.53 5.43 -4.53
CA ALA A 100 3.74 4.96 -5.66
C ALA A 100 3.61 6.03 -6.76
N LEU A 101 3.32 7.28 -6.39
CA LEU A 101 3.26 8.40 -7.33
C LEU A 101 4.60 8.65 -8.02
N GLY A 102 5.71 8.65 -7.27
CA GLY A 102 7.05 8.79 -7.84
C GLY A 102 7.38 7.67 -8.82
N LEU A 103 7.10 6.42 -8.44
CA LEU A 103 7.33 5.24 -9.27
C LEU A 103 6.50 5.27 -10.55
N PHE A 104 5.24 5.71 -10.46
CA PHE A 104 4.34 5.91 -11.59
C PHE A 104 4.92 6.92 -12.60
N LEU A 105 5.39 8.08 -12.13
CA LEU A 105 5.96 9.11 -12.99
C LEU A 105 7.24 8.63 -13.69
N VAL A 106 8.14 7.96 -12.95
CA VAL A 106 9.37 7.40 -13.52
C VAL A 106 9.06 6.35 -14.58
N ALA A 107 8.11 5.46 -14.31
CA ALA A 107 7.69 4.44 -15.27
C ALA A 107 7.06 5.04 -16.53
N LEU A 108 6.18 6.02 -16.35
CA LEU A 108 5.51 6.72 -17.45
C LEU A 108 6.52 7.41 -18.37
N VAL A 109 7.42 8.23 -17.80
CA VAL A 109 8.42 8.98 -18.57
C VAL A 109 9.38 8.04 -19.30
N SER A 110 9.84 6.99 -18.62
CA SER A 110 10.76 6.01 -19.20
C SER A 110 10.14 5.28 -20.39
N GLU A 111 8.88 4.84 -20.26
CA GLU A 111 8.19 4.19 -21.38
C GLU A 111 7.92 5.13 -22.55
N ILE A 112 7.51 6.37 -22.30
CA ILE A 112 7.30 7.36 -23.37
C ILE A 112 8.58 7.56 -24.17
N ILE A 113 9.72 7.70 -23.50
CA ILE A 113 11.03 7.89 -24.16
C ILE A 113 11.41 6.65 -24.98
N LEU A 114 11.31 5.46 -24.40
CA LEU A 114 11.68 4.20 -25.07
C LEU A 114 10.78 3.91 -26.28
N ARG A 115 9.47 4.12 -26.16
CA ARG A 115 8.52 3.94 -27.27
C ARG A 115 8.76 4.94 -28.39
N ARG A 116 9.11 6.20 -28.07
CA ARG A 116 9.51 7.20 -29.07
C ARG A 116 10.80 6.80 -29.79
N ARG A 117 11.79 6.24 -29.08
CA ARG A 117 13.05 5.77 -29.69
C ARG A 117 12.85 4.57 -30.61
N ARG A 118 11.92 3.65 -30.33
CA ARG A 118 11.63 2.49 -31.21
C ARG A 118 10.88 2.83 -32.49
N ARG A 119 10.23 4.00 -32.57
CA ARG A 119 9.48 4.44 -33.76
C ARG A 119 10.32 5.25 -34.76
N ARG A 120 11.57 5.58 -34.40
CA ARG A 120 12.55 6.20 -35.28
C ARG A 120 13.54 5.14 -35.71
#